data_AF-L7FEW1-F1
#
_entry.id   AF-L7FEW1-F1
#
_cell.length_a   1.000
_cell.length_b   1.000
_cell.length_c   1.000
_cell.angle_alpha   90.00
_cell.angle_beta   90.00
_cell.angle_gamma   90.00
#
_symmetry.space_group_name_H-M   'P 1'
#
loop_
_entity.id
_entity.type
_entity.pdbx_description
1 polymer ?
#
loop_
_entity_poly.entity_id
_entity_poly.type
_entity_poly.pdbx_seq_one_letter_code
_entity_poly.pdbx_strand_id
1 'polypeptide(L)'
;ELRARYGYTKPFVVDTSRNGNGSNGQWCNPSGRKLGTPTQLGGGAEMLLWIKVPGESDGNCGAGSGSSAGQFLPEVAYKMIYGY
;
A
#
# COMPACT_ATOMS: atom_id res chain seq x y z
N GLU A 1 0.13 -2.17 24.02
CA GLU A 1 1.35 -2.10 24.85
C GLU A 1 1.73 -0.69 25.30
N LEU A 2 1.96 0.29 24.41
CA LEU A 2 2.44 1.64 24.80
C LEU A 2 1.54 2.35 25.83
N ARG A 3 0.22 2.39 25.57
CA ARG A 3 -0.76 2.99 26.49
C ARG A 3 -0.74 2.32 27.87
N ALA A 4 -0.60 1.00 27.90
CA ALA A 4 -0.61 0.22 29.14
C ALA A 4 0.69 0.36 29.95
N ARG A 5 1.83 0.52 29.29
CA ARG A 5 3.15 0.62 29.95
C ARG A 5 3.56 2.04 30.31
N TYR A 6 3.12 3.05 29.55
CA TYR A 6 3.68 4.40 29.65
C TYR A 6 2.63 5.52 29.72
N GLY A 7 1.33 5.21 29.72
CA GLY A 7 0.27 6.21 29.84
C GLY A 7 0.09 7.14 28.64
N TYR A 8 0.81 6.91 27.53
CA TYR A 8 0.67 7.66 26.29
C TYR A 8 0.47 6.75 25.07
N THR A 9 -0.12 7.32 24.02
CA THR A 9 -0.16 6.73 22.68
C THR A 9 0.83 7.49 21.79
N LYS A 10 1.46 6.79 20.83
CA LYS A 10 2.18 7.48 19.76
C LYS A 10 1.23 7.66 18.58
N PRO A 11 1.08 8.89 18.05
CA PRO A 11 0.32 9.09 16.82
C PRO A 11 0.96 8.29 15.69
N PHE A 12 0.13 7.77 14.80
CA PHE A 12 0.59 7.02 13.64
C PHE A 12 -0.35 7.24 12.46
N VAL A 13 0.18 7.03 11.27
CA VAL A 13 -0.56 7.02 10.00
C VAL A 13 -0.44 5.64 9.37
N VAL A 14 -1.36 5.29 8.48
CA VAL A 14 -1.38 3.99 7.79
C VAL A 14 -1.39 4.19 6.29
N ASP A 15 -0.51 3.48 5.58
CA ASP A 15 -0.55 3.42 4.12
C ASP A 15 -1.73 2.54 3.66
N THR A 16 -2.57 3.10 2.81
CA THR A 16 -3.76 2.47 2.23
C THR A 16 -3.74 2.53 0.69
N SER A 17 -2.58 2.79 0.10
CA SER A 17 -2.42 2.88 -1.36
C SER A 17 -2.84 1.60 -2.09
N ARG A 18 -2.46 0.41 -1.60
CA ARG A 18 -2.57 -0.87 -2.31
C ARG A 18 -3.26 -1.99 -1.52
N ASN A 19 -4.08 -1.66 -0.52
CA ASN A 19 -4.68 -2.63 0.40
C ASN A 19 -6.15 -3.00 0.07
N GLY A 20 -6.72 -2.56 -1.05
CA GLY A 20 -8.14 -2.75 -1.37
C GLY A 20 -8.60 -4.21 -1.50
N ASN A 21 -7.67 -5.13 -1.79
CA ASN A 21 -7.91 -6.59 -1.82
C ASN A 21 -7.15 -7.34 -0.72
N GLY A 22 -6.65 -6.64 0.31
CA GLY A 22 -5.86 -7.25 1.37
C GLY A 22 -4.48 -7.75 0.91
N SER A 23 -3.86 -8.60 1.73
CA SER A 23 -2.53 -9.16 1.48
C SER A 23 -2.53 -10.67 1.37
N ASN A 24 -1.72 -11.18 0.44
CA ASN A 24 -1.38 -12.60 0.30
C ASN A 24 0.04 -12.92 0.83
N GLY A 25 0.63 -12.02 1.61
CA GLY A 25 1.99 -12.19 2.17
C GLY A 25 3.13 -11.80 1.24
N GLN A 26 2.88 -11.64 -0.06
CA GLN A 26 3.86 -11.13 -1.02
C GLN A 26 3.94 -9.60 -0.97
N TRP A 27 5.15 -9.05 -1.05
CA TRP A 27 5.39 -7.60 -1.00
C TRP A 27 5.79 -7.01 -2.35
N CYS A 28 6.48 -7.79 -3.20
CA CYS A 28 7.15 -7.30 -4.40
C CYS A 28 6.24 -7.47 -5.63
N ASN A 29 5.66 -6.38 -6.13
CA ASN A 29 4.71 -6.36 -7.25
C ASN A 29 3.65 -7.49 -7.21
N PRO A 30 2.95 -7.72 -6.09
CA PRO A 30 1.92 -8.75 -6.01
C PRO A 30 0.78 -8.45 -6.98
N SER A 31 0.37 -9.44 -7.77
CA SER A 31 -0.82 -9.36 -8.63
C SER A 31 -2.11 -9.33 -7.81
N GLY A 32 -3.22 -8.87 -8.43
CA GLY A 32 -4.54 -8.85 -7.80
C GLY A 32 -4.70 -7.85 -6.65
N ARG A 33 -3.73 -6.95 -6.43
CA ARG A 33 -3.91 -5.83 -5.50
C ARG A 33 -4.85 -4.79 -6.09
N LYS A 34 -5.54 -4.09 -5.21
CA LYS A 34 -6.49 -3.03 -5.56
C LYS A 34 -6.14 -1.76 -4.79
N LEU A 35 -6.44 -0.61 -5.40
CA LEU A 35 -6.42 0.67 -4.71
C LEU A 35 -7.24 0.58 -3.42
N GLY A 36 -6.68 1.07 -2.33
CA GLY A 36 -7.38 1.15 -1.07
C GLY A 36 -8.09 2.48 -0.86
N THR A 37 -8.40 2.77 0.39
CA THR A 37 -9.09 4.00 0.80
C THR A 37 -8.27 5.23 0.41
N PRO A 38 -8.84 6.25 -0.27
CA PRO A 38 -8.14 7.50 -0.52
C PRO A 38 -7.70 8.21 0.77
N THR A 39 -6.74 9.13 0.64
CA THR A 39 -6.22 9.91 1.78
C THR A 39 -7.36 10.60 2.55
N GLN A 40 -7.42 10.37 3.86
CA GLN A 40 -8.43 10.94 4.76
C GLN A 40 -7.98 10.88 6.23
N LEU A 41 -8.73 11.54 7.12
CA LEU A 41 -8.57 11.33 8.56
C LEU A 41 -8.88 9.88 8.94
N GLY A 42 -8.13 9.34 9.90
CA GLY A 42 -8.35 7.99 10.39
C GLY A 42 -9.43 7.91 11.48
N GLY A 43 -9.80 6.67 11.84
CA GLY A 43 -10.69 6.35 12.96
C GLY A 43 -9.96 5.67 14.13
N GLY A 44 -8.65 5.88 14.23
CA GLY A 44 -7.78 5.25 15.22
C GLY A 44 -6.30 5.51 14.93
N ALA A 45 -5.93 5.45 13.64
CA ALA A 45 -4.78 6.19 13.12
C ALA A 45 -5.15 7.67 13.00
N GLU A 46 -4.16 8.57 12.99
CA GLU A 46 -4.36 10.00 12.72
C GLU A 46 -4.88 10.20 11.29
N MET A 47 -4.25 9.53 10.33
CA MET A 47 -4.60 9.62 8.91
C MET A 47 -4.40 8.27 8.20
N LEU A 48 -5.21 8.06 7.18
CA LEU A 48 -4.95 7.08 6.12
C LEU A 48 -4.32 7.84 4.97
N LEU A 49 -3.16 7.39 4.49
CA LEU A 49 -2.40 8.05 3.43
C LEU A 49 -2.11 7.06 2.32
N TRP A 50 -1.82 7.58 1.12
CA TRP A 50 -1.14 6.80 0.08
C TRP A 50 0.35 7.15 0.13
N ILE A 51 1.14 6.26 0.74
CA ILE A 51 2.59 6.47 0.90
C ILE A 51 3.33 5.83 -0.28
N LYS A 52 3.08 4.54 -0.55
CA LYS A 52 3.52 3.94 -1.81
C LYS A 52 2.65 4.46 -2.95
N VAL A 53 3.27 4.86 -4.05
CA VAL A 53 2.56 5.29 -5.27
C VAL A 53 2.04 4.06 -6.02
N PRO A 54 0.72 3.90 -6.19
CA PRO A 54 0.16 2.83 -7.00
C PRO A 54 0.64 2.87 -8.45
N GLY A 55 1.07 1.73 -8.98
CA GLY A 55 1.59 1.62 -10.35
C GLY A 55 3.10 1.78 -10.48
N GLU A 56 3.81 2.29 -9.46
CA GLU A 56 5.27 2.23 -9.45
C GLU A 56 5.76 0.87 -8.98
N SER A 57 6.70 0.30 -9.73
CA SER A 57 7.31 -0.99 -9.44
C SER A 57 7.99 -1.00 -8.07
N ASP A 58 7.91 -2.14 -7.38
CA ASP A 58 8.69 -2.47 -6.20
C ASP A 58 10.09 -3.04 -6.55
N GLY A 59 10.35 -3.36 -7.82
CA GLY A 59 11.58 -3.96 -8.31
C GLY A 59 11.38 -5.06 -9.36
N ASN A 60 12.45 -5.77 -9.72
CA ASN A 60 12.42 -6.83 -10.71
C ASN A 60 11.86 -8.14 -10.11
N CYS A 61 10.53 -8.23 -10.02
CA CYS A 61 9.81 -9.32 -9.36
C CYS A 61 8.31 -9.31 -9.74
N GLY A 62 7.62 -10.43 -9.53
CA GLY A 62 6.15 -10.50 -9.62
C GLY A 62 5.62 -9.93 -10.95
N ALA A 63 4.57 -9.11 -10.88
CA ALA A 63 3.99 -8.44 -12.05
C ALA A 63 4.93 -7.38 -12.69
N GLY A 64 6.05 -7.03 -12.04
CA GLY A 64 7.07 -6.10 -12.53
C GLY A 64 8.37 -6.78 -12.93
N SER A 65 8.35 -8.06 -13.30
CA SER A 65 9.54 -8.72 -13.86
C SER A 65 10.12 -7.93 -15.03
N GLY A 66 11.42 -7.64 -14.99
CA GLY A 66 12.17 -6.82 -15.94
C GLY A 66 12.18 -5.31 -15.64
N SER A 67 11.52 -4.85 -14.57
CA SER A 67 11.49 -3.43 -14.21
C SER A 67 12.47 -3.06 -13.08
N SER A 68 12.79 -1.77 -12.96
CA SER A 68 13.49 -1.21 -11.80
C SER A 68 12.52 -0.67 -10.76
N ALA A 69 12.91 -0.65 -9.48
CA ALA A 69 12.09 -0.06 -8.42
C ALA A 69 11.86 1.44 -8.70
N GLY A 70 10.61 1.90 -8.53
CA GLY A 70 10.20 3.27 -8.86
C GLY A 70 9.84 3.50 -10.34
N GLN A 71 10.09 2.53 -11.22
CA GLN A 71 9.61 2.63 -12.61
C GLN A 71 8.08 2.56 -12.65
N PHE A 72 7.45 3.49 -13.36
CA PHE A 72 6.02 3.43 -13.61
C PHE A 72 5.67 2.26 -14.55
N LEU A 73 4.71 1.43 -14.13
CA LEU A 73 4.20 0.28 -14.86
C LEU A 73 2.70 0.51 -15.18
N PRO A 74 2.36 0.98 -16.40
CA PRO A 74 0.98 1.33 -16.76
C PRO A 74 -0.01 0.17 -16.57
N GLU A 75 0.39 -1.05 -16.94
CA GLU A 75 -0.46 -2.24 -16.81
C GLU A 75 -0.75 -2.58 -15.34
N VAL A 76 0.25 -2.48 -14.45
CA VAL A 76 0.06 -2.69 -13.01
C VAL A 76 -0.85 -1.61 -12.43
N ALA A 77 -0.68 -0.36 -12.85
CA ALA A 77 -1.54 0.75 -12.43
C ALA A 77 -3.00 0.52 -12.84
N TYR A 78 -3.23 0.15 -14.10
CA TYR A 78 -4.57 -0.12 -14.64
C TYR A 78 -5.24 -1.30 -13.93
N LYS A 79 -4.53 -2.41 -13.76
CA LYS A 79 -5.03 -3.58 -13.01
C LYS A 79 -5.43 -3.23 -11.59
N MET A 80 -4.67 -2.35 -10.92
CA MET A 80 -4.92 -1.97 -9.54
C MET A 80 -6.20 -1.16 -9.34
N ILE A 81 -6.74 -0.52 -10.39
CA ILE A 81 -8.06 0.14 -10.35
C ILE A 81 -9.17 -0.91 -10.12
N TYR A 82 -9.04 -2.07 -10.77
CA TYR A 82 -10.08 -3.10 -10.79
C TYR A 82 -9.81 -4.28 -9.85
N GLY A 83 -8.55 -4.54 -9.51
CA GLY A 83 -8.13 -5.57 -8.56
C GLY A 83 -7.95 -6.98 -9.14
N TYR A 84 -7.49 -7.12 -10.39
CA TYR A 84 -7.12 -8.40 -11.00
C TYR A 84 -5.63 -8.52 -11.34
#